data_AF-A0A661U2K0-F1
#
_entry.id   AF-A0A661U2K0-F1
#
_cell.length_a   1.000
_cell.length_b   1.000
_cell.length_c   1.000
_cell.angle_alpha   90.00
_cell.angle_beta   90.00
_cell.angle_gamma   90.00
#
_symmetry.space_group_name_H-M   'P 1'
#
loop_
_entity.id
_entity.type
_entity.pdbx_description
1 polymer ?
#
loop_
_entity_poly.entity_id
_entity_poly.type
_entity_poly.pdbx_seq_one_letter_code
_entity_poly.pdbx_strand_id
1 'polypeptide(L)'
;MNLMENIYEKARENPRRIVLPESWDERIVGALPEIAEEKIATEIIVLGDKGEVSAFAEKIGSSIPSIARVYKPEEHPRFSEAVDTYYELR
;
A
#
# COMPACT_ATOMS: atom_id res chain seq x y z
N MET A 1 -24.06 4.58 14.36
CA MET A 1 -22.72 4.60 13.76
C MET A 1 -21.69 5.04 14.78
N ASN A 2 -20.61 4.28 14.93
CA ASN A 2 -19.45 4.68 15.72
C ASN A 2 -18.45 5.49 14.87
N LEU A 3 -17.40 6.04 15.48
CA LEU A 3 -16.41 6.88 14.79
C LEU A 3 -15.72 6.14 13.63
N MET A 4 -15.37 4.87 13.82
CA MET A 4 -14.66 4.08 12.81
C MET A 4 -15.54 3.79 11.59
N GLU A 5 -16.80 3.43 11.80
CA GLU A 5 -17.77 3.23 10.72
C GLU A 5 -17.90 4.48 9.84
N ASN A 6 -18.00 5.67 10.45
CA ASN A 6 -18.05 6.93 9.71
C ASN A 6 -16.79 7.18 8.86
N ILE A 7 -15.61 6.82 9.35
CA ILE A 7 -14.35 7.01 8.63
C ILE A 7 -14.29 6.06 7.44
N TYR A 8 -14.63 4.79 7.63
CA TYR A 8 -14.63 3.80 6.56
C TYR A 8 -15.68 4.10 5.49
N GLU A 9 -16.88 4.57 5.86
CA GLU A 9 -17.88 5.01 4.89
C GLU A 9 -17.36 6.14 4.00
N LYS A 10 -16.79 7.19 4.60
CA LYS A 10 -16.20 8.30 3.83
C LYS A 10 -15.05 7.85 2.92
N ALA A 11 -14.26 6.87 3.37
CA ALA A 11 -13.19 6.30 2.54
C ALA A 11 -13.77 5.54 1.33
N ARG A 12 -14.85 4.76 1.53
CA ARG A 12 -15.54 4.04 0.44
C ARG A 12 -16.27 4.96 -0.53
N GLU A 13 -16.78 6.11 -0.08
CA GLU A 13 -17.42 7.11 -0.94
C GLU A 13 -16.42 7.82 -1.86
N ASN A 14 -15.16 7.91 -1.45
CA ASN A 14 -14.10 8.58 -2.19
C ASN A 14 -12.78 7.82 -2.08
N PRO A 15 -12.70 6.60 -2.63
CA PRO A 15 -11.54 5.75 -2.46
C PRO A 15 -10.33 6.40 -3.12
N ARG A 16 -9.20 6.36 -2.43
CA ARG A 16 -7.94 6.97 -2.88
C ARG A 16 -6.88 5.90 -3.10
N ARG A 17 -5.83 6.28 -3.83
CA ARG A 17 -4.57 5.54 -3.85
C ARG A 17 -3.85 5.80 -2.53
N ILE A 18 -3.34 4.75 -1.89
CA ILE A 18 -2.55 4.84 -0.66
C ILE A 18 -1.17 4.21 -0.86
N VAL A 19 -0.18 4.68 -0.11
CA VAL A 19 1.18 4.11 -0.06
C VAL A 19 1.42 3.55 1.33
N LEU A 20 1.89 2.30 1.41
CA LEU A 20 2.21 1.57 2.62
C LEU A 20 3.70 1.16 2.55
N PRO A 21 4.61 1.94 3.14
CA PRO A 21 6.04 1.74 2.98
C PRO A 21 6.62 0.57 3.80
N GLU A 22 5.93 0.09 4.84
CA GLU A 22 6.44 -0.93 5.77
C GLU A 22 6.06 -2.35 5.34
N SER A 23 6.60 -2.81 4.21
CA SER A 23 6.27 -4.13 3.66
C SER A 23 6.73 -5.33 4.49
N TRP A 24 7.51 -5.09 5.54
CA TRP A 24 7.97 -6.10 6.51
C TRP A 24 7.05 -6.20 7.74
N ASP A 25 6.06 -5.31 7.89
CA ASP A 25 5.14 -5.31 9.01
C ASP A 25 3.92 -6.20 8.72
N GLU A 26 3.71 -7.20 9.57
CA GLU A 26 2.60 -8.16 9.46
C GLU A 26 1.23 -7.46 9.47
N ARG A 27 1.07 -6.38 10.24
CA ARG A 27 -0.21 -5.67 10.35
C ARG A 27 -0.52 -4.93 9.05
N ILE A 28 0.51 -4.44 8.36
CA ILE A 28 0.37 -3.73 7.10
C ILE A 28 0.06 -4.71 5.96
N VAL A 29 0.85 -5.78 5.83
CA VAL A 29 0.65 -6.78 4.78
C VAL A 29 -0.62 -7.63 5.03
N GLY A 30 -0.96 -7.87 6.30
CA GLY A 30 -2.18 -8.56 6.71
C GLY A 30 -3.46 -7.77 6.42
N ALA A 31 -3.40 -6.43 6.40
CA ALA A 31 -4.56 -5.58 6.13
C ALA A 31 -4.88 -5.42 4.62
N LEU A 32 -3.96 -5.79 3.72
CA LEU A 32 -4.15 -5.60 2.27
C LEU A 32 -5.44 -6.23 1.74
N PRO A 33 -5.79 -7.49 2.09
CA PRO A 33 -7.03 -8.11 1.62
C PRO A 33 -8.27 -7.36 2.10
N GLU A 34 -8.31 -6.96 3.37
CA GLU A 34 -9.46 -6.25 3.96
C GLU A 34 -9.67 -4.88 3.30
N ILE A 35 -8.59 -4.12 3.06
CA ILE A 35 -8.66 -2.83 2.35
C ILE A 35 -9.28 -3.01 0.95
N ALA A 36 -8.94 -4.10 0.27
CA ALA A 36 -9.45 -4.41 -1.06
C ALA A 36 -10.91 -4.90 -1.03
N GLU A 37 -11.24 -5.81 -0.12
CA GLU A 37 -12.60 -6.37 0.05
C GLU A 37 -13.60 -5.27 0.43
N GLU A 38 -13.22 -4.43 1.39
CA GLU A 38 -14.03 -3.31 1.89
C GLU A 38 -14.04 -2.10 0.94
N LYS A 39 -13.31 -2.16 -0.19
CA LYS A 39 -13.22 -1.10 -1.21
C LYS A 39 -12.82 0.27 -0.63
N ILE A 40 -11.93 0.26 0.35
CA ILE A 40 -11.45 1.46 1.06
C ILE A 40 -10.49 2.27 0.17
N ALA A 41 -9.74 1.60 -0.71
CA ALA A 41 -8.77 2.22 -1.60
C ALA A 41 -9.00 1.79 -3.06
N THR A 42 -8.67 2.65 -4.01
CA THR A 42 -8.65 2.30 -5.44
C THR A 42 -7.39 1.55 -5.84
N GLU A 43 -6.29 1.80 -5.13
CA GLU A 43 -4.99 1.20 -5.38
C GLU A 43 -4.11 1.27 -4.13
N ILE A 44 -3.34 0.23 -3.88
CA ILE A 44 -2.41 0.14 -2.75
C ILE A 44 -0.99 0.01 -3.30
N ILE A 45 -0.13 0.95 -2.96
CA ILE A 45 1.29 0.88 -3.30
C ILE A 45 2.05 0.38 -2.07
N VAL A 46 2.66 -0.80 -2.17
CA VAL A 46 3.53 -1.34 -1.13
C VAL A 46 4.98 -1.11 -1.56
N LEU A 47 5.81 -0.56 -0.69
CA LEU A 47 7.23 -0.36 -1.00
C LEU A 47 8.07 -1.54 -0.50
N GLY A 48 8.80 -2.20 -1.40
CA GLY A 48 9.65 -3.34 -1.06
C GLY A 48 10.01 -4.19 -2.27
N ASP A 49 10.80 -5.24 -2.04
CA ASP A 49 11.11 -6.22 -3.07
C ASP A 49 9.91 -7.14 -3.32
N LYS A 50 9.52 -7.31 -4.59
CA LYS A 50 8.33 -8.09 -4.95
C LYS A 50 8.41 -9.54 -4.45
N GLY A 51 9.58 -10.17 -4.52
CA GLY A 51 9.77 -11.55 -4.08
C GLY A 51 9.63 -11.68 -2.56
N GLU A 52 10.27 -10.77 -1.82
CA GLU A 52 10.22 -10.75 -0.36
C GLU A 52 8.82 -10.48 0.17
N VAL A 53 8.11 -9.50 -0.40
CA VAL A 53 6.74 -9.15 0.01
C VAL A 53 5.77 -10.29 -0.28
N SER A 54 5.91 -10.96 -1.43
CA SER A 54 5.05 -12.11 -1.77
C SER A 54 5.29 -13.28 -0.80
N ALA A 55 6.56 -13.61 -0.53
CA ALA A 55 6.91 -14.66 0.41
C ALA A 55 6.46 -14.35 1.85
N PHE A 56 6.56 -13.08 2.26
CA PHE A 56 6.10 -12.65 3.58
C PHE A 56 4.58 -12.72 3.70
N ALA A 57 3.83 -12.28 2.68
CA ALA A 57 2.38 -12.39 2.65
C ALA A 57 1.92 -13.86 2.76
N GLU A 58 2.54 -14.77 2.02
CA GLU A 58 2.27 -16.21 2.11
C GLU A 58 2.60 -16.77 3.51
N LYS A 59 3.75 -16.39 4.09
CA LYS A 59 4.19 -16.84 5.42
C LYS A 59 3.18 -16.49 6.51
N ILE A 60 2.52 -15.33 6.43
CA ILE A 60 1.54 -14.87 7.41
C ILE A 60 0.10 -15.30 7.07
N GLY A 61 -0.10 -16.09 6.01
CA GLY A 61 -1.43 -16.52 5.56
C GLY A 61 -2.27 -15.39 4.94
N SER A 62 -1.63 -14.31 4.48
CA SER A 62 -2.26 -13.20 3.76
C SER A 62 -2.09 -13.36 2.24
N SER A 63 -2.54 -12.37 1.46
CA SER A 63 -2.36 -12.32 0.02
C SER A 63 -2.22 -10.89 -0.47
N ILE A 64 -1.60 -10.71 -1.65
CA ILE A 64 -1.50 -9.41 -2.31
C ILE A 64 -2.70 -9.28 -3.26
N PRO A 65 -3.67 -8.38 -3.00
CA PRO A 65 -4.86 -8.25 -3.83
C PRO A 65 -4.53 -7.61 -5.20
N SER A 66 -5.45 -7.74 -6.16
CA SER A 66 -5.25 -7.23 -7.52
C SER A 66 -5.09 -5.70 -7.61
N ILE A 67 -5.60 -4.97 -6.63
CA ILE A 67 -5.45 -3.50 -6.50
C ILE A 67 -4.11 -3.10 -5.89
N ALA A 68 -3.32 -4.05 -5.37
CA ALA A 68 -2.01 -3.78 -4.81
C ALA A 68 -0.91 -3.90 -5.87
N ARG A 69 0.09 -3.01 -5.77
CA ARG A 69 1.31 -3.00 -6.56
C ARG A 69 2.50 -2.88 -5.61
N VAL A 70 3.49 -3.74 -5.79
CA VAL A 70 4.74 -3.68 -5.04
C VAL A 70 5.77 -2.96 -5.91
N TYR A 71 6.35 -1.88 -5.38
CA TYR A 71 7.44 -1.16 -6.03
C TYR A 71 8.67 -1.15 -5.13
N LYS A 72 9.80 -1.51 -5.73
CA LYS A 72 11.10 -1.33 -5.11
C LYS A 72 11.59 0.09 -5.40
N PRO A 73 11.75 0.96 -4.37
CA PRO A 73 12.03 2.38 -4.58
C PRO A 73 13.21 2.65 -5.51
N GLU A 74 14.34 1.97 -5.29
CA GLU A 74 15.59 2.13 -6.02
C GLU A 74 15.52 1.69 -7.49
N GLU A 75 14.54 0.87 -7.85
CA GLU A 75 14.32 0.39 -9.23
C GLU A 75 13.17 1.15 -9.92
N HIS A 76 12.51 2.08 -9.22
CA HIS A 76 11.36 2.78 -9.77
C HIS A 76 11.78 3.72 -10.91
N PRO A 77 11.09 3.72 -12.08
CA PRO A 77 11.49 4.54 -13.24
C PRO A 77 11.57 6.05 -12.98
N ARG A 78 10.85 6.54 -11.96
CA ARG A 78 10.83 7.95 -11.56
C ARG A 78 11.71 8.25 -10.34
N PHE A 79 12.61 7.34 -9.96
CA PHE A 79 13.48 7.54 -8.80
C PHE A 79 14.33 8.80 -8.94
N SER A 80 15.00 9.00 -10.08
CA SER A 80 15.82 10.19 -10.32
C SER A 80 15.00 11.49 -10.23
N GLU A 81 13.82 11.52 -10.83
CA GLU A 81 12.92 12.69 -10.74
C GLU A 81 12.51 12.98 -9.29
N ALA A 82 12.24 11.94 -8.49
CA ALA A 82 11.90 12.10 -7.08
C ALA A 82 13.09 12.64 -6.27
N VAL A 83 14.32 12.20 -6.56
CA VAL A 83 15.55 12.72 -5.95
C VAL A 83 15.74 14.21 -6.27
N ASP A 84 15.63 14.58 -7.55
CA ASP A 84 15.79 15.97 -7.99
C ASP A 84 14.72 16.87 -7.36
N THR A 85 13.46 16.44 -7.38
CA THR A 85 12.34 17.17 -6.76
C THR A 85 12.57 17.35 -5.26
N TYR A 86 13.04 16.32 -4.57
CA TYR A 86 13.33 16.40 -3.14
C TYR A 86 14.49 17.33 -2.82
N TYR A 87 15.53 17.37 -3.68
CA TYR A 87 16.65 18.30 -3.54
C TYR A 87 16.19 19.76 -3.65
N GLU A 88 15.37 20.10 -4.65
CA GLU A 88 14.85 21.46 -4.85
C GLU A 88 13.91 21.95 -3.72
N LEU A 89 13.31 21.03 -2.96
CA LEU A 89 12.46 21.35 -1.80
C LEU A 89 13.25 21.66 -0.51
N ARG A 90 14.57 21.45 -0.51
CA ARG A 90 15.44 21.55 0.68
C ARG A 90 16.32 22.77 0.64
#